data_AF-A0A1R3VBZ4-F1
#
_entry.id   AF-A0A1R3VBZ4-F1
#
_cell.length_a   1.000
_cell.length_b   1.000
_cell.length_c   1.000
_cell.angle_alpha   90.00
_cell.angle_beta   90.00
_cell.angle_gamma   90.00
#
_symmetry.space_group_name_H-M   'P 1'
#
loop_
_entity.id
_entity.type
_entity.pdbx_description
1 polymer ?
#
loop_
_entity_poly.entity_id
_entity_poly.type
_entity_poly.pdbx_seq_one_letter_code
_entity_poly.pdbx_strand_id
1 'polypeptide(L)' 'MLDFPLIDEEIAEIAPDFRAISIVVDAQDSARGVMARDVLGEACDFVRAGGPAWGEAHLANWAEAYVRFGAKPRARRRH' A
#
# COMPACT_ATOMS: atom_id res chain seq x y z
N MET A 1 16.25 19.20 9.80
CA MET A 1 16.52 17.93 10.52
C MET A 1 15.52 16.95 9.98
N LEU A 2 15.94 15.95 9.21
CA LEU A 2 15.02 14.93 8.71
C LEU A 2 14.81 13.94 9.85
N ASP A 3 13.66 14.03 10.51
CA ASP A 3 13.23 13.02 11.47
C ASP A 3 13.00 11.73 10.68
N PHE A 4 13.95 10.79 10.76
CA PHE A 4 13.75 9.48 10.18
C PHE A 4 12.66 8.76 10.98
N PRO A 5 11.67 8.13 10.31
CA PRO A 5 10.66 7.37 11.01
C PRO A 5 11.34 6.21 11.74
N LEU A 6 11.25 6.21 13.07
CA LEU A 6 11.66 5.09 13.90
C LEU A 6 10.49 4.11 13.97
N ILE A 7 10.75 2.85 13.60
CA ILE A 7 9.79 1.75 13.77
C ILE A 7 10.16 1.04 15.06
N ASP A 8 9.19 0.85 15.94
CA ASP A 8 9.39 0.11 17.19
C ASP A 8 9.77 -1.36 16.90
N GLU A 9 10.70 -1.91 17.67
CA GLU A 9 11.19 -3.29 17.49
C GLU A 9 10.06 -4.31 17.73
N GLU A 10 9.08 -4.00 18.57
CA GLU A 10 7.90 -4.85 18.80
C GLU A 10 7.08 -5.09 17.52
N ILE A 11 7.20 -4.22 16.51
CA ILE A 11 6.54 -4.38 15.21
C ILE A 11 7.10 -5.59 14.45
N ALA A 12 8.37 -5.93 14.63
CA ALA A 12 8.99 -7.09 14.00
C ALA A 12 8.42 -8.42 14.53
N GLU A 13 8.01 -8.46 15.79
CA GLU A 13 7.37 -9.63 16.41
C GLU A 13 5.94 -9.86 15.88
N ILE A 14 5.24 -8.78 15.53
CA ILE A 14 3.87 -8.86 15.01
C ILE A 14 3.85 -9.40 13.57
N ALA A 15 4.78 -8.95 12.72
CA ALA A 15 4.85 -9.36 11.32
C ALA A 15 6.30 -9.34 10.79
N PRO A 16 7.09 -10.42 11.02
CA PRO A 16 8.52 -10.45 10.72
C PRO A 16 8.86 -10.36 9.23
N ASP A 17 7.96 -10.82 8.35
CA ASP A 17 8.12 -10.73 6.89
C ASP A 17 7.70 -9.37 6.32
N PHE A 18 7.19 -8.47 7.16
CA PHE A 18 6.67 -7.18 6.72
C PHE A 18 7.75 -6.10 6.73
N ARG A 19 7.74 -5.25 5.70
CA ARG A 19 8.67 -4.11 5.59
C ARG A 19 7.87 -2.82 5.55
N ALA A 20 8.17 -1.91 6.47
CA ALA A 20 7.63 -0.56 6.43
C ALA A 20 8.50 0.33 5.55
N ILE A 21 7.86 1.12 4.69
CA ILE A 21 8.49 2.10 3.80
C ILE A 21 7.78 3.43 4.05
N SER A 22 8.54 4.46 4.39
CA SER A 22 8.01 5.83 4.45
C SER A 22 8.22 6.52 3.11
N ILE A 23 7.13 6.99 2.50
CA ILE A 23 7.14 7.69 1.23
C ILE A 23 6.67 9.12 1.50
N VAL A 24 7.58 10.09 1.38
CA VAL A 24 7.25 11.52 1.45
C VAL A 24 7.07 12.02 0.03
N VAL A 25 5.88 12.52 -0.28
CA VAL A 25 5.59 13.17 -1.56
C VAL A 25 5.47 14.65 -1.31
N ASP A 26 6.45 15.41 -1.80
CA ASP A 26 6.35 16.87 -1.86
C ASP A 26 5.67 17.26 -3.19
N ALA A 27 4.43 17.75 -3.09
CA ALA A 27 3.65 18.19 -4.24
C ALA A 27 3.77 19.70 -4.53
N GLN A 28 4.58 20.44 -3.76
CA GLN A 28 4.74 21.89 -3.89
C GLN A 28 5.46 22.28 -5.19
N ASP A 29 6.44 21.47 -5.63
CA ASP A 29 7.10 21.59 -6.93
C ASP A 29 6.58 20.52 -7.89
N SER A 30 5.25 20.35 -7.91
CA SER A 30 4.61 19.72 -9.05
C SER A 30 4.75 20.68 -10.23
N ALA A 31 5.91 20.68 -10.89
CA ALA A 31 5.90 20.76 -12.34
C ALA A 31 4.72 19.88 -12.75
N ARG A 32 3.71 20.44 -13.43
CA ARG A 32 2.62 19.68 -14.02
C ARG A 32 3.24 18.76 -15.07
N GLY A 33 3.96 17.74 -14.62
CA GLY A 33 4.25 16.55 -15.36
C GLY A 33 2.86 16.08 -15.72
N VAL A 34 2.58 16.15 -17.01
CA VAL A 34 1.43 15.53 -17.60
C VAL A 34 1.61 14.04 -17.31
N MET A 35 1.20 13.60 -16.12
CA MET A 35 0.81 12.23 -15.91
C MET A 35 -0.34 12.09 -16.88
N ALA A 36 -0.04 11.56 -18.06
CA ALA A 36 -1.01 11.50 -19.13
C ALA A 36 -2.23 10.79 -18.56
N ARG A 37 -3.42 11.32 -18.80
CA ARG A 37 -4.68 10.65 -18.43
C ARG A 37 -4.66 9.19 -18.86
N ASP A 38 -3.92 8.90 -19.93
CA ASP A 38 -3.60 7.60 -20.49
C ASP A 38 -2.94 6.66 -19.47
N VAL A 39 -1.97 7.12 -18.67
CA VAL A 39 -1.29 6.28 -17.65
C VAL A 39 -2.27 5.83 -16.56
N LEU A 40 -3.16 6.74 -16.12
CA LEU A 40 -4.20 6.38 -15.16
C LEU A 40 -5.22 5.41 -15.80
N GLY A 41 -5.58 5.65 -17.06
CA GLY A 41 -6.46 4.77 -17.84
C GLY A 41 -5.90 3.36 -17.95
N GLU A 42 -4.64 3.23 -18.37
CA GLU A 42 -3.93 1.95 -18.48
C GLU A 42 -3.86 1.22 -17.14
N ALA A 43 -3.56 1.93 -16.04
CA ALA A 43 -3.56 1.35 -14.71
C ALA A 43 -4.95 0.83 -14.31
N CYS A 44 -6.01 1.59 -14.60
CA CYS A 44 -7.38 1.15 -14.35
C CYS A 44 -7.75 -0.09 -15.17
N ASP A 45 -7.39 -0.12 -16.45
CA ASP A 45 -7.69 -1.25 -17.33
C ASP A 45 -6.92 -2.50 -16.95
N PHE A 46 -5.65 -2.35 -16.54
CA PHE A 46 -4.85 -3.44 -15.99
C PHE A 46 -5.49 -4.06 -14.75
N VAL A 47 -5.96 -3.22 -13.80
CA VAL A 47 -6.67 -3.71 -12.60
C VAL A 47 -7.98 -4.40 -12.96
N ARG A 48 -8.76 -3.85 -13.91
CA ARG A 48 -10.01 -4.47 -14.40
C ARG A 48 -9.77 -5.82 -15.08
N ALA A 49 -8.64 -5.98 -15.76
CA ALA A 49 -8.23 -7.23 -16.39
C ALA A 49 -7.76 -8.31 -15.39
N GLY A 50 -7.86 -8.06 -14.08
CA GLY A 50 -7.44 -8.98 -13.02
C GLY A 50 -6.19 -8.52 -12.28
N GLY A 51 -5.55 -7.44 -12.74
CA GLY A 51 -4.38 -6.87 -12.09
C GLY A 51 -3.17 -7.80 -12.12
N PRO A 52 -2.19 -7.57 -11.24
CA PRO A 52 -1.01 -8.41 -11.17
C PRO A 52 -1.36 -9.75 -10.52
N ALA A 53 -0.71 -10.84 -10.97
CA ALA A 53 -0.91 -12.18 -10.42
C ALA A 53 -0.65 -12.27 -8.90
N TRP A 54 0.18 -11.39 -8.35
CA TRP A 54 0.46 -11.31 -6.92
C TRP A 54 -0.61 -10.54 -6.11
N GLY A 55 -1.55 -9.85 -6.76
CA GLY A 55 -2.46 -8.88 -6.13
C GLY A 55 -3.29 -9.46 -4.98
N GLU A 56 -4.01 -10.56 -5.23
CA GLU A 56 -4.86 -11.19 -4.21
C GLU A 56 -4.04 -11.78 -3.06
N ALA A 57 -2.91 -12.43 -3.36
CA ALA A 57 -2.01 -12.97 -2.34
C ALA A 57 -1.44 -11.84 -1.45
N HIS A 58 -1.07 -10.71 -2.05
CA HIS A 58 -0.61 -9.54 -1.32
C HIS A 58 -1.70 -8.93 -0.42
N LEU A 59 -2.93 -8.78 -0.93
CA LEU A 59 -4.06 -8.27 -0.14
C LEU A 59 -4.44 -9.21 1.02
N ALA A 60 -4.33 -10.53 0.83
CA ALA A 60 -4.57 -11.51 1.87
C ALA A 60 -3.51 -11.41 2.99
N ASN A 61 -2.23 -11.37 2.62
CA ASN A 61 -1.13 -11.17 3.58
C ASN A 61 -1.27 -9.84 4.34
N TRP A 62 -1.74 -8.79 3.66
CA TRP A 62 -1.99 -7.49 4.28
C TRP A 62 -3.15 -7.54 5.28
N ALA A 63 -4.26 -8.22 4.94
CA ALA A 63 -5.38 -8.39 5.86
C ALA A 63 -4.99 -9.17 7.13
N GLU A 64 -4.13 -10.19 6.98
CA GLU A 64 -3.59 -10.92 8.12
C GLU A 64 -2.73 -10.03 9.02
N ALA A 65 -1.77 -9.31 8.45
CA ALA A 65 -0.93 -8.37 9.19
C ALA A 65 -1.79 -7.31 9.91
N TYR A 66 -2.80 -6.75 9.24
CA TYR A 66 -3.72 -5.76 9.81
C TYR A 66 -4.45 -6.27 11.06
N VAL A 67 -4.87 -7.54 11.07
CA VAL A 67 -5.48 -8.18 12.25
C VAL A 67 -4.45 -8.36 13.37
N ARG A 68 -3.21 -8.76 13.05
CA ARG A 68 -2.14 -8.94 14.05
C ARG A 68 -1.79 -7.62 14.76
N PHE A 69 -1.92 -6.48 14.08
CA PHE A 69 -1.82 -5.15 14.68
C PHE A 69 -3.03 -4.76 15.58
N GLY A 70 -3.94 -5.69 15.87
CA GLY A 70 -5.06 -5.49 16.80
C GLY A 70 -6.30 -4.83 16.19
N ALA A 71 -6.35 -4.65 14.87
CA ALA A 71 -7.51 -4.06 14.21
C ALA A 71 -8.69 -5.05 14.15
N LYS A 72 -9.90 -4.56 14.45
CA LYS A 72 -11.11 -5.35 14.25
C LYS A 72 -11.34 -5.59 12.75
N PRO A 73 -11.58 -6.84 12.30
CA PRO A 73 -11.83 -7.10 10.88
C PRO A 73 -13.07 -6.33 10.41
N ARG A 74 -12.91 -5.42 9.44
CA ARG A 74 -14.05 -4.90 8.68
C ARG A 74 -14.28 -5.84 7.49
N ALA A 75 -15.45 -6.46 7.44
CA ALA A 75 -15.82 -7.32 6.32
C ALA A 75 -15.80 -6.49 5.02
N ARG A 76 -15.00 -6.91 4.03
CA ARG A 76 -15.00 -6.34 2.69
C ARG A 76 -16.37 -6.62 2.05
N ARG A 77 -17.20 -5.61 1.82
CA ARG A 77 -18.41 -5.79 0.99
C ARG A 77 -17.94 -6.10 -0.43
N ARG A 78 -18.21 -7.32 -0.90
CA ARG A 78 -18.09 -7.67 -2.32
C ARG A 78 -19.23 -6.93 -3.04
N HIS A 79 -18.89 -6.07 -4.00
CA HIS A 79 -19.82 -5.54 -4.98
C HIS A 79 -19.75 -6.39 -6.24
#